data_AF-A0AAD4JRH4-F1
#
_entry.id   AF-A0AAD4JRH4-F1
#
_cell.length_a   1.000
_cell.length_b   1.000
_cell.length_c   1.000
_cell.angle_alpha   90.00
_cell.angle_beta   90.00
_cell.angle_gamma   90.00
#
_symmetry.space_group_name_H-M   'P 1'
#
loop_
_entity.id
_entity.type
_entity.pdbx_description
1 polymer ?
#
loop_
_entity_poly.entity_id
_entity_poly.type
_entity_poly.pdbx_seq_one_letter_code
_entity_poly.pdbx_strand_id
1 'polypeptide(L)'
;MMNLKKGAILVLLIILAAQALEGRLQSCKPSGTIRGKKPPPGQCNQENDSDCCQQGKLYTTYKCSAPVSGSTKAVLTINSFQKGGDGGGPSECDNQYHSDDTPVVALSTGWYSGGSRCLNNITISANGQSVTAMVVDECDSTMGCDEDHDYQPPCPNNIVDASKAVWKALGVPEGDWGELDITWSDA
;
A
#
# COMPACT_ATOMS: atom_id res chain seq x y z
N MET A 1 52.02 1.22 24.49
CA MET A 1 51.53 1.81 23.21
C MET A 1 50.57 0.92 22.41
N MET A 2 50.48 -0.40 22.68
CA MET A 2 49.54 -1.31 21.97
C MET A 2 48.07 -1.20 22.41
N ASN A 3 47.79 -0.80 23.65
CA ASN A 3 46.42 -0.77 24.20
C ASN A 3 45.60 0.43 23.69
N LEU A 4 46.22 1.57 23.41
CA LEU A 4 45.54 2.76 22.92
C LEU A 4 45.05 2.59 21.46
N LYS A 5 45.84 1.92 20.62
CA LYS A 5 45.48 1.61 19.22
C LYS A 5 44.34 0.59 19.14
N LYS A 6 44.33 -0.42 20.01
CA LYS A 6 43.23 -1.41 20.10
C LYS A 6 41.92 -0.78 20.57
N GLY A 7 41.99 0.12 21.57
CA GLY A 7 40.82 0.88 22.03
C GLY A 7 40.24 1.79 20.93
N ALA A 8 41.09 2.49 20.18
CA ALA A 8 40.65 3.34 19.07
C ALA A 8 39.97 2.54 17.94
N ILE A 9 40.48 1.36 17.60
CA ILE A 9 39.86 0.47 16.60
C ILE A 9 38.48 -0.03 17.07
N LEU A 10 38.36 -0.41 18.35
CA LEU A 10 37.10 -0.86 18.92
C LEU A 10 36.05 0.27 18.91
N VAL A 11 36.44 1.50 19.26
CA VAL A 11 35.56 2.67 19.20
C VAL A 11 35.12 2.97 17.76
N LEU A 12 36.04 2.88 16.79
CA LEU A 12 35.71 3.09 15.38
C LEU A 12 34.70 2.05 14.86
N LEU A 13 34.86 0.77 15.24
CA LEU A 13 33.93 -0.30 14.88
C LEU A 13 32.54 -0.10 15.50
N ILE A 14 32.47 0.38 16.75
CA ILE A 14 31.20 0.72 17.41
C ILE A 14 30.51 1.89 16.70
N ILE A 15 31.25 2.93 16.31
CA ILE A 15 30.72 4.07 15.55
C ILE A 15 30.21 3.62 14.19
N LEU A 16 30.96 2.79 13.46
CA LEU A 16 30.55 2.25 12.17
C LEU A 16 29.31 1.35 12.29
N ALA A 17 29.21 0.54 13.34
CA ALA A 17 28.04 -0.28 13.62
C ALA A 17 26.81 0.58 13.99
N ALA A 18 26.99 1.68 14.73
CA ALA A 18 25.94 2.63 15.05
C ALA A 18 25.43 3.36 13.80
N GLN A 19 26.35 3.82 12.93
CA GLN A 19 26.00 4.44 11.63
C GLN A 19 25.30 3.45 10.68
N ALA A 20 25.69 2.18 10.70
CA ALA A 20 25.02 1.13 9.93
C ALA A 20 23.61 0.81 10.47
N LEU A 21 23.37 0.99 11.77
CA LEU A 21 22.05 0.83 12.39
C LEU A 21 21.12 2.01 12.06
N GLU A 22 21.66 3.23 12.04
CA GLU A 22 20.93 4.44 11.63
C GLU A 22 20.47 4.38 10.17
N GLY A 23 21.29 3.81 9.27
CA GLY A 23 20.90 3.56 7.87
C GLY A 23 19.75 2.56 7.68
N ARG A 24 19.50 1.68 8.66
CA ARG A 24 18.36 0.74 8.67
C ARG A 24 17.09 1.32 9.27
N LEU A 25 17.17 2.51 9.88
CA LEU A 25 16.10 3.15 10.65
C LEU A 25 15.59 4.44 10.00
N GLN A 26 15.83 4.65 8.69
CA GLN A 26 15.13 5.71 7.98
C GLN A 26 13.66 5.31 7.82
N SER A 27 12.82 5.89 8.68
CA SER A 27 11.37 5.85 8.54
C SER A 27 10.98 6.40 7.17
N CYS A 28 10.01 5.76 6.52
CA CYS A 28 9.49 6.24 5.25
C CYS A 28 8.95 7.66 5.40
N LYS A 29 9.35 8.55 4.49
CA LYS A 29 8.94 9.96 4.45
C LYS A 29 8.16 10.24 3.17
N PRO A 30 7.27 11.25 3.18
CA PRO A 30 6.66 11.77 1.97
C PRO A 30 7.71 12.08 0.89
N SER A 31 7.42 11.70 -0.34
CA SER A 31 8.25 12.03 -1.51
C SER A 31 7.89 13.38 -2.13
N GLY A 32 6.69 13.88 -1.86
CA GLY A 32 6.22 15.15 -2.41
C GLY A 32 4.74 15.40 -2.15
N THR A 33 4.17 16.27 -2.97
CA THR A 33 2.73 16.58 -2.97
C THR A 33 2.27 16.83 -4.40
N ILE A 34 1.04 16.45 -4.71
CA ILE A 34 0.35 16.85 -5.95
C ILE A 34 -0.80 17.80 -5.64
N ARG A 35 -1.21 18.59 -6.62
CA ARG A 35 -2.36 19.50 -6.52
C ARG A 35 -3.57 18.86 -7.18
N GLY A 36 -4.63 18.68 -6.42
CA GLY A 36 -5.89 18.13 -6.87
C GLY A 36 -6.53 18.96 -7.98
N LYS A 37 -7.11 18.24 -8.94
CA LYS A 37 -7.91 18.79 -10.04
C LYS A 37 -9.35 18.35 -9.83
N LYS A 38 -10.30 19.22 -10.17
CA LYS A 38 -11.71 18.84 -10.20
C LYS A 38 -11.93 17.79 -11.31
N PRO A 39 -12.56 16.64 -11.02
CA PRO A 39 -12.94 15.68 -12.05
C PRO A 39 -13.88 16.31 -13.09
N PRO A 40 -13.73 15.99 -14.38
CA PRO A 40 -14.73 16.30 -15.41
C PRO A 40 -16.08 15.65 -15.07
N PRO A 41 -17.21 16.17 -15.62
CA PRO A 41 -18.52 15.53 -15.43
C PRO A 41 -18.51 14.07 -15.90
N GLY A 42 -18.97 13.16 -15.03
CA GLY A 42 -19.03 11.72 -15.31
C GLY A 42 -17.73 10.95 -15.07
N GLN A 43 -16.70 11.60 -14.51
CA GLN A 43 -15.47 10.98 -14.04
C GLN A 43 -15.43 10.95 -12.51
N CYS A 44 -14.54 10.14 -11.94
CA CYS A 44 -14.46 9.76 -10.54
C CYS A 44 -15.65 8.90 -10.09
N ASN A 45 -15.45 7.58 -10.18
CA ASN A 45 -16.32 6.58 -9.59
C ASN A 45 -16.25 6.66 -8.06
N GLN A 46 -17.41 6.75 -7.43
CA GLN A 46 -17.54 6.83 -5.97
C GLN A 46 -18.13 5.53 -5.37
N GLU A 47 -18.07 4.42 -6.11
CA GLU A 47 -18.31 3.09 -5.52
C GLU A 47 -17.35 2.87 -4.33
N ASN A 48 -17.80 2.06 -3.36
CA ASN A 48 -17.08 1.75 -2.12
C ASN A 48 -16.60 3.00 -1.34
N ASP A 49 -17.37 4.10 -1.42
CA ASP A 49 -17.07 5.38 -0.77
C ASP A 49 -15.75 6.02 -1.25
N SER A 50 -15.35 5.73 -2.50
CA SER A 50 -14.16 6.31 -3.13
C SER A 50 -14.21 7.84 -3.20
N ASP A 51 -13.12 8.47 -2.75
CA ASP A 51 -12.97 9.92 -2.66
C ASP A 51 -12.52 10.53 -4.00
N CYS A 52 -13.08 11.69 -4.35
CA CYS A 52 -12.63 12.46 -5.51
C CYS A 52 -11.67 13.59 -5.13
N CYS A 53 -10.69 13.86 -5.98
CA CYS A 53 -9.79 14.99 -5.78
C CYS A 53 -10.52 16.34 -5.81
N GLN A 54 -10.10 17.24 -4.91
CA GLN A 54 -10.65 18.58 -4.80
C GLN A 54 -9.73 19.60 -5.46
N GLN A 55 -10.31 20.52 -6.24
CA GLN A 55 -9.56 21.56 -6.95
C GLN A 55 -8.67 22.36 -5.98
N GLY A 56 -7.37 22.35 -6.23
CA GLY A 56 -6.41 23.13 -5.47
C GLY A 56 -5.98 22.54 -4.12
N LYS A 57 -6.62 21.47 -3.63
CA LYS A 57 -6.18 20.75 -2.42
C LYS A 57 -4.83 20.08 -2.69
N LEU A 58 -3.93 20.09 -1.70
CA LEU A 58 -2.66 19.38 -1.79
C LEU A 58 -2.79 17.98 -1.20
N TYR A 59 -2.33 16.97 -1.94
CA TYR A 59 -2.31 15.58 -1.53
C TYR A 59 -0.86 15.12 -1.43
N THR A 60 -0.52 14.45 -0.33
CA THR A 60 0.82 13.93 -0.08
C THR A 60 1.09 12.71 -0.95
N THR A 61 2.30 12.57 -1.45
CA THR A 61 2.74 11.38 -2.18
C THR A 61 3.88 10.67 -1.47
N TYR A 62 4.00 9.37 -1.72
CA TYR A 62 5.01 8.49 -1.16
C TYR A 62 5.62 7.61 -2.25
N LYS A 63 6.91 7.30 -2.11
CA LYS A 63 7.62 6.28 -2.92
C LYS A 63 8.06 5.08 -2.09
N CYS A 64 7.63 5.05 -0.83
CA CYS A 64 8.03 4.07 0.16
C CYS A 64 6.84 3.73 1.05
N SER A 65 6.95 2.59 1.72
CA SER A 65 6.01 2.11 2.74
C SER A 65 6.80 1.71 3.98
N ALA A 66 6.11 1.39 5.08
CA ALA A 66 6.78 0.87 6.27
C ALA A 66 7.53 -0.45 5.97
N PRO A 67 8.59 -0.80 6.73
CA PRO A 67 9.29 -2.06 6.53
C PRO A 67 8.36 -3.28 6.63
N VAL A 68 8.49 -4.21 5.68
CA VAL A 68 7.77 -5.49 5.70
C VAL A 68 8.37 -6.40 6.77
N SER A 69 7.52 -7.10 7.50
CA SER A 69 7.85 -8.08 8.53
C SER A 69 6.90 -9.29 8.44
N GLY A 70 7.08 -10.29 9.33
CA GLY A 70 6.13 -11.41 9.43
C GLY A 70 4.74 -11.04 9.96
N SER A 71 4.52 -9.78 10.35
CA SER A 71 3.21 -9.26 10.77
C SER A 71 3.19 -7.74 10.53
N THR A 72 3.23 -7.36 9.26
CA THR A 72 3.25 -5.97 8.82
C THR A 72 1.90 -5.32 9.08
N LYS A 73 1.87 -4.24 9.86
CA LYS A 73 0.63 -3.49 10.10
C LYS A 73 0.24 -2.70 8.86
N ALA A 74 -1.04 -2.74 8.51
CA ALA A 74 -1.62 -2.02 7.39
C ALA A 74 -3.06 -1.63 7.70
N VAL A 75 -3.60 -0.76 6.85
CA VAL A 75 -5.04 -0.52 6.76
C VAL A 75 -5.53 -1.26 5.52
N LEU A 76 -6.57 -2.08 5.70
CA LEU A 76 -7.31 -2.72 4.63
C LEU A 76 -8.36 -1.73 4.12
N THR A 77 -8.38 -1.50 2.82
CA THR A 77 -9.46 -0.76 2.14
C THR A 77 -10.21 -1.69 1.20
N ILE A 78 -11.34 -1.22 0.68
CA ILE A 78 -12.18 -1.97 -0.24
C ILE A 78 -12.06 -1.39 -1.66
N ASN A 79 -11.87 -2.28 -2.63
CA ASN A 79 -11.83 -1.93 -4.04
C ASN A 79 -12.44 -3.03 -4.90
N SER A 80 -13.05 -2.65 -6.02
CA SER A 80 -13.52 -3.57 -7.06
C SER A 80 -12.55 -3.57 -8.24
N PHE A 81 -11.82 -4.67 -8.40
CA PHE A 81 -10.89 -4.93 -9.52
C PHE A 81 -11.59 -5.41 -10.80
N GLN A 82 -12.93 -5.47 -10.80
CA GLN A 82 -13.69 -5.92 -11.96
C GLN A 82 -13.87 -4.79 -12.97
N LYS A 83 -14.17 -5.16 -14.21
CA LYS A 83 -14.42 -4.18 -15.26
C LYS A 83 -15.61 -3.29 -14.91
N GLY A 84 -15.36 -1.98 -14.84
CA GLY A 84 -16.36 -0.97 -14.50
C GLY A 84 -16.57 -0.75 -13.00
N GLY A 85 -15.72 -1.34 -12.15
CA GLY A 85 -15.61 -0.98 -10.74
C GLY A 85 -14.85 0.34 -10.51
N ASP A 86 -14.62 0.66 -9.24
CA ASP A 86 -13.83 1.82 -8.79
C ASP A 86 -12.32 1.64 -8.92
N GLY A 87 -11.83 0.41 -9.12
CA GLY A 87 -10.40 0.14 -9.39
C GLY A 87 -9.90 0.68 -10.74
N GLY A 88 -10.78 1.25 -11.57
CA GLY A 88 -10.42 1.87 -12.83
C GLY A 88 -10.01 0.86 -13.91
N GLY A 89 -8.73 0.85 -14.26
CA GLY A 89 -8.17 0.03 -15.35
C GLY A 89 -7.96 -1.45 -14.98
N PRO A 90 -7.45 -2.26 -15.92
CA PRO A 90 -6.95 -3.60 -15.61
C PRO A 90 -5.73 -3.54 -14.69
N SER A 91 -5.54 -4.55 -13.85
CA SER A 91 -4.48 -4.55 -12.82
C SER A 91 -3.06 -4.67 -13.38
N GLU A 92 -2.12 -3.96 -12.76
CA GLU A 92 -0.74 -3.78 -13.25
C GLU A 92 0.06 -5.09 -13.40
N CYS A 93 -0.17 -6.09 -12.55
CA CYS A 93 0.63 -7.31 -12.58
C CYS A 93 0.38 -8.19 -13.82
N ASP A 94 -0.84 -8.18 -14.37
CA ASP A 94 -1.24 -9.10 -15.44
C ASP A 94 -2.09 -8.48 -16.55
N ASN A 95 -2.40 -7.19 -16.46
CA ASN A 95 -3.29 -6.47 -17.39
C ASN A 95 -4.69 -7.09 -17.49
N GLN A 96 -5.20 -7.66 -16.39
CA GLN A 96 -6.53 -8.26 -16.33
C GLN A 96 -7.42 -7.58 -15.30
N TYR A 97 -8.73 -7.68 -15.53
CA TYR A 97 -9.72 -7.42 -14.49
C TYR A 97 -9.95 -8.69 -13.67
N HIS A 98 -10.20 -8.53 -12.37
CA HIS A 98 -10.45 -9.63 -11.45
C HIS A 98 -11.86 -9.50 -10.85
N SER A 99 -12.60 -10.61 -10.73
CA SER A 99 -13.94 -10.58 -10.14
C SER A 99 -13.90 -10.21 -8.66
N ASP A 100 -14.94 -9.51 -8.18
CA ASP A 100 -15.13 -9.22 -6.75
C ASP A 100 -15.22 -10.47 -5.86
N ASP A 101 -15.47 -11.65 -6.45
CA ASP A 101 -15.50 -12.93 -5.76
C ASP A 101 -14.13 -13.65 -5.75
N THR A 102 -13.10 -13.08 -6.38
CA THR A 102 -11.72 -13.58 -6.33
C THR A 102 -10.93 -12.84 -5.24
N PRO A 103 -10.24 -13.53 -4.30
CA PRO A 103 -9.46 -12.87 -3.26
C PRO A 103 -8.16 -12.29 -3.83
N VAL A 104 -8.25 -11.05 -4.30
CA VAL A 104 -7.13 -10.27 -4.84
C VAL A 104 -6.96 -8.95 -4.09
N VAL A 105 -5.74 -8.40 -4.14
CA VAL A 105 -5.39 -7.11 -3.53
C VAL A 105 -4.42 -6.29 -4.38
N ALA A 106 -4.44 -4.98 -4.16
CA ALA A 106 -3.36 -4.05 -4.49
C ALA A 106 -2.53 -3.72 -3.24
N LEU A 107 -1.27 -3.36 -3.42
CA LEU A 107 -0.40 -2.90 -2.34
C LEU A 107 0.06 -1.48 -2.60
N SER A 108 0.17 -0.65 -1.54
CA SER A 108 0.84 0.65 -1.66
C SER A 108 2.20 0.53 -2.36
N THR A 109 2.57 1.51 -3.19
CA THR A 109 3.80 1.53 -4.00
C THR A 109 5.03 0.93 -3.32
N GLY A 110 5.31 1.31 -2.07
CA GLY A 110 6.50 0.83 -1.37
C GLY A 110 6.47 -0.66 -1.04
N TRP A 111 5.29 -1.23 -0.79
CA TRP A 111 5.09 -2.67 -0.59
C TRP A 111 4.95 -3.44 -1.90
N TYR A 112 4.30 -2.84 -2.90
CA TYR A 112 4.30 -3.35 -4.27
C TYR A 112 5.72 -3.54 -4.81
N SER A 113 6.60 -2.57 -4.50
CA SER A 113 8.04 -2.63 -4.73
C SER A 113 8.37 -2.95 -6.20
N GLY A 114 7.73 -2.24 -7.12
CA GLY A 114 7.94 -2.41 -8.57
C GLY A 114 7.53 -3.79 -9.08
N GLY A 115 6.46 -4.35 -8.52
CA GLY A 115 5.91 -5.65 -8.94
C GLY A 115 6.64 -6.87 -8.39
N SER A 116 7.57 -6.72 -7.44
CA SER A 116 8.27 -7.88 -6.85
C SER A 116 7.35 -8.88 -6.16
N ARG A 117 6.14 -8.45 -5.79
CA ARG A 117 5.07 -9.29 -5.21
C ARG A 117 3.99 -9.70 -6.20
N CYS A 118 4.08 -9.30 -7.46
CA CYS A 118 3.04 -9.61 -8.44
C CYS A 118 2.77 -11.10 -8.54
N LEU A 119 1.48 -11.44 -8.51
CA LEU A 119 0.93 -12.80 -8.59
C LEU A 119 1.43 -13.74 -7.48
N ASN A 120 2.09 -13.19 -6.45
CA ASN A 120 2.37 -13.89 -5.21
C ASN A 120 1.24 -13.66 -4.22
N ASN A 121 1.13 -14.59 -3.28
CA ASN A 121 0.12 -14.52 -2.23
C ASN A 121 0.66 -13.81 -1.00
N ILE A 122 -0.23 -13.09 -0.33
CA ILE A 122 -0.02 -12.61 1.04
C ILE A 122 -1.09 -13.22 1.95
N THR A 123 -0.77 -13.34 3.23
CA THR A 123 -1.75 -13.69 4.26
C THR A 123 -2.16 -12.42 4.99
N ILE A 124 -3.45 -12.10 4.97
CA ILE A 124 -4.05 -10.96 5.66
C ILE A 124 -4.77 -11.50 6.89
N SER A 125 -4.57 -10.86 8.04
CA SER A 125 -5.16 -11.27 9.31
C SER A 125 -5.82 -10.10 10.05
N ALA A 126 -7.05 -10.31 10.48
CA ALA A 126 -7.88 -9.37 11.22
C ALA A 126 -8.89 -10.13 12.09
N ASN A 127 -9.24 -9.62 13.27
CA ASN A 127 -10.32 -10.17 14.11
C ASN A 127 -10.21 -11.69 14.40
N GLY A 128 -8.99 -12.23 14.47
CA GLY A 128 -8.74 -13.66 14.70
C GLY A 128 -8.99 -14.56 13.48
N GLN A 129 -9.27 -13.98 12.31
CA GLN A 129 -9.38 -14.67 11.03
C GLN A 129 -8.19 -14.31 10.13
N SER A 130 -7.93 -15.19 9.15
CA SER A 130 -6.91 -14.96 8.13
C SER A 130 -7.42 -15.41 6.76
N VAL A 131 -7.00 -14.70 5.72
CA VAL A 131 -7.28 -15.02 4.32
C VAL A 131 -6.00 -14.88 3.50
N THR A 132 -5.81 -15.79 2.56
CA THR A 132 -4.77 -15.68 1.54
C THR A 132 -5.33 -14.96 0.32
N ALA A 133 -4.65 -13.92 -0.13
CA ALA A 133 -5.04 -13.15 -1.30
C ALA A 133 -3.86 -12.93 -2.24
N MET A 134 -4.12 -12.89 -3.54
CA MET A 134 -3.11 -12.66 -4.57
C MET A 134 -2.90 -11.17 -4.80
N VAL A 135 -1.64 -10.73 -4.83
CA VAL A 135 -1.30 -9.36 -5.21
C VAL A 135 -1.40 -9.24 -6.72
N VAL A 136 -2.34 -8.43 -7.20
CA VAL A 136 -2.59 -8.23 -8.64
C VAL A 136 -2.26 -6.81 -9.10
N ASP A 137 -2.15 -5.86 -8.18
CA ASP A 137 -2.07 -4.46 -8.55
C ASP A 137 -1.20 -3.59 -7.63
N GLU A 138 -0.95 -2.37 -8.07
CA GLU A 138 -0.38 -1.29 -7.28
C GLU A 138 -1.47 -0.32 -6.82
N CYS A 139 -1.50 -0.02 -5.51
CA CYS A 139 -2.21 1.14 -5.01
C CYS A 139 -1.24 2.33 -5.08
N ASP A 140 -1.29 3.09 -6.18
CA ASP A 140 -0.27 4.11 -6.50
C ASP A 140 -0.31 5.26 -5.47
N SER A 141 0.74 5.34 -4.68
CA SER A 141 0.94 6.38 -3.67
C SER A 141 1.78 7.56 -4.18
N THR A 142 2.26 7.47 -5.43
CA THR A 142 3.14 8.45 -6.07
C THR A 142 2.36 9.49 -6.89
N MET A 143 1.20 9.11 -7.43
CA MET A 143 0.37 9.91 -8.34
C MET A 143 -1.13 9.72 -8.07
N GLY A 144 -1.96 10.49 -8.76
CA GLY A 144 -3.40 10.60 -8.53
C GLY A 144 -3.94 11.93 -9.06
N CYS A 145 -5.24 12.17 -8.87
CA CYS A 145 -5.93 13.40 -9.29
C CYS A 145 -5.79 13.73 -10.80
N ASP A 146 -5.67 12.72 -11.63
CA ASP A 146 -5.60 12.80 -13.09
C ASP A 146 -6.46 11.71 -13.74
N GLU A 147 -6.47 11.66 -15.07
CA GLU A 147 -7.34 10.76 -15.84
C GLU A 147 -7.01 9.29 -15.63
N ASP A 148 -5.72 8.96 -15.48
CA ASP A 148 -5.25 7.58 -15.32
C ASP A 148 -5.70 6.97 -13.98
N HIS A 149 -5.94 7.81 -12.97
CA HIS A 149 -6.38 7.41 -11.63
C HIS A 149 -7.85 7.77 -11.36
N ASP A 150 -8.65 7.98 -12.41
CA ASP A 150 -10.07 8.39 -12.31
C ASP A 150 -10.31 9.60 -11.38
N TYR A 151 -9.31 10.50 -11.31
CA TYR A 151 -9.27 11.65 -10.41
C TYR A 151 -9.42 11.32 -8.91
N GLN A 152 -9.16 10.09 -8.50
CA GLN A 152 -9.01 9.69 -7.10
C GLN A 152 -7.67 10.19 -6.53
N PRO A 153 -7.56 10.44 -5.21
CA PRO A 153 -6.31 10.88 -4.59
C PRO A 153 -5.23 9.80 -4.62
N PRO A 154 -3.95 10.17 -4.47
CA PRO A 154 -2.88 9.20 -4.28
C PRO A 154 -3.16 8.30 -3.08
N CYS A 155 -2.88 7.01 -3.25
CA CYS A 155 -3.04 6.02 -2.21
C CYS A 155 -2.16 6.36 -0.99
N PRO A 156 -2.63 6.16 0.25
CA PRO A 156 -1.76 6.15 1.42
C PRO A 156 -0.68 5.06 1.30
N ASN A 157 0.39 5.18 2.08
CA ASN A 157 1.56 4.33 1.92
C ASN A 157 1.58 3.06 2.78
N ASN A 158 0.45 2.73 3.39
CA ASN A 158 0.27 1.63 4.32
C ASN A 158 -1.03 0.84 4.06
N ILE A 159 -1.44 0.77 2.80
CA ILE A 159 -2.69 0.19 2.33
C ILE A 159 -2.48 -1.20 1.74
N VAL A 160 -3.38 -2.10 2.11
CA VAL A 160 -3.72 -3.30 1.36
C VAL A 160 -5.13 -3.07 0.81
N ASP A 161 -5.25 -2.84 -0.48
CA ASP A 161 -6.53 -2.48 -1.08
C ASP A 161 -7.19 -3.71 -1.68
N ALA A 162 -8.37 -4.08 -1.18
CA ALA A 162 -8.82 -5.46 -1.26
C ALA A 162 -10.21 -5.65 -1.87
N SER A 163 -10.31 -6.72 -2.67
CA SER A 163 -11.57 -7.20 -3.23
C SER A 163 -12.61 -7.55 -2.15
N LYS A 164 -13.89 -7.50 -2.53
CA LYS A 164 -15.02 -7.89 -1.67
C LYS A 164 -14.87 -9.30 -1.10
N ALA A 165 -14.25 -10.23 -1.85
CA ALA A 165 -13.95 -11.59 -1.40
C ALA A 165 -13.04 -11.62 -0.17
N VAL A 166 -12.02 -10.75 -0.09
CA VAL A 166 -11.11 -10.68 1.07
C VAL A 166 -11.87 -10.23 2.31
N TRP A 167 -12.70 -9.19 2.19
CA TRP A 167 -13.53 -8.68 3.28
C TRP A 167 -14.52 -9.74 3.80
N LYS A 168 -15.21 -10.44 2.89
CA LYS A 168 -16.10 -11.57 3.23
C LYS A 168 -15.33 -12.68 3.96
N ALA A 169 -14.14 -13.03 3.49
CA ALA A 169 -13.33 -14.11 4.06
C ALA A 169 -12.74 -13.78 5.44
N LEU A 170 -12.56 -12.49 5.76
CA LEU A 170 -12.22 -12.03 7.11
C LEU A 170 -13.43 -11.96 8.05
N GLY A 171 -14.63 -12.27 7.54
CA GLY A 171 -15.87 -12.29 8.31
C GLY A 171 -16.33 -10.91 8.79
N VAL A 172 -15.93 -9.85 8.10
CA VAL A 172 -16.35 -8.48 8.42
C VAL A 172 -17.74 -8.24 7.84
N PRO A 173 -18.74 -7.82 8.63
CA PRO A 173 -20.06 -7.46 8.12
C PRO A 173 -19.99 -6.37 7.05
N GLU A 174 -20.77 -6.49 5.98
CA GLU A 174 -20.74 -5.54 4.84
C GLU A 174 -21.00 -4.08 5.24
N GLY A 175 -21.86 -3.86 6.24
CA GLY A 175 -22.12 -2.51 6.77
C GLY A 175 -20.94 -1.88 7.52
N ASP A 176 -19.90 -2.65 7.81
CA ASP A 176 -18.67 -2.20 8.48
C ASP A 176 -17.48 -2.17 7.50
N TRP A 177 -17.71 -2.31 6.20
CA TRP A 177 -16.67 -2.18 5.18
C TRP A 177 -16.28 -0.71 4.98
N GLY A 178 -15.03 -0.49 4.59
CA GLY A 178 -14.41 0.84 4.48
C GLY A 178 -12.93 0.73 4.81
N GLU A 179 -12.59 0.97 6.08
CA GLU A 179 -11.22 0.83 6.59
C GLU A 179 -11.16 -0.17 7.75
N LEU A 180 -10.15 -1.03 7.76
CA LEU A 180 -9.91 -1.97 8.85
C LEU A 180 -8.42 -2.10 9.16
N ASP A 181 -8.05 -1.97 10.43
CA ASP A 181 -6.68 -2.28 10.88
C ASP A 181 -6.40 -3.78 10.75
N ILE A 182 -5.33 -4.11 10.02
CA ILE A 182 -4.93 -5.49 9.75
C ILE A 182 -3.44 -5.71 10.02
N THR A 183 -3.05 -6.99 9.98
CA THR A 183 -1.66 -7.36 9.72
C THR A 183 -1.57 -8.23 8.47
N TRP A 184 -0.45 -8.16 7.76
CA TRP A 184 -0.17 -9.03 6.63
C TRP A 184 1.27 -9.52 6.60
N SER A 185 1.49 -10.63 5.91
CA SER A 185 2.82 -11.17 5.61
C SER A 185 2.85 -11.78 4.21
N ASP A 186 4.03 -11.84 3.60
CA ASP A 186 4.24 -12.72 2.45
C ASP A 186 3.87 -14.17 2.85
N ALA A 187 3.19 -14.90 1.95
CA ALA A 187 2.71 -16.27 2.20
C ALA A 187 3.73 -17.35 1.82
#